data_AF-A0A6I3SYX2-F1
#
_entry.id   AF-A0A6I3SYX2-F1
#
_cell.length_a   1.000
_cell.length_b   1.000
_cell.length_c   1.000
_cell.angle_alpha   90.00
_cell.angle_beta   90.00
_cell.angle_gamma   90.00
#
_symmetry.space_group_name_H-M   'P 1'
#
loop_
_entity.id
_entity.type
_entity.pdbx_description
1 polymer ?
#
loop_
_entity_poly.entity_id
_entity_poly.type
_entity_poly.pdbx_seq_one_letter_code
_entity_poly.pdbx_strand_id
1 'polypeptide(L)'
;MSSFGLKAISAAVLALTTLSASAADANCPNCFAKRWIYFGGNVAKADQLAALKTLIADAKTHGFNGIALNSGGSGSYTQLLANPGSTDMVNLDKNLKELVQLAVANGIELIPVGGGPDAPAAVDPTLTEALPASATYLVTDGVASIVPTPVVTEGTFDVKGGWEMDIGPDANNPYVSIDRTVGRVDDRADLVSSAKLVPGTREGYLNSRLMREFKVSPNKAYRVSFWLKTSPGHATEKLYFHMYPTGSSQPIYANASSRLGWGTKADGEWNAVGNSDGTVLTAGQDWKRYDLDFNSGDKSAVRMYMGTQSIGVAGTAVWVDDLQVQELGLAHPVRRGSTPVVVKPAAGGAAFVEGKDYIIGGADKTTLTIPSGSAIANGQKLTVSWYQSGVNMTGRWGTPATMCTTDGRYFNTQKALYDKLYGYFGDKFASQAKARYFMYYDEIRLFNWDPSCKLAVPTAGEYLRTMVNGVTAKVKDAYAKPVEILTWNDMFDLKMNAVPSYWYVKGDLSKWQTPLNPDIVIVNWVGGSGTTTKDDDDRRASLAQFAEEGHKQVVALYYDNLASVTNWTDVMATTLAPIDGVMYTTWKAIDSKTPYAVPYGDLGKVAESMRKKFPGRWPQ
;
A
#
# COMPACT_ATOMS: atom_id res chain seq x y z
N MET A 1 2.83 -11.73 88.77
CA MET A 1 2.83 -10.31 88.35
C MET A 1 3.25 -10.25 86.88
N SER A 2 2.39 -9.68 86.04
CA SER A 2 2.67 -9.03 84.73
C SER A 2 3.61 -9.75 83.74
N SER A 3 3.08 -10.42 82.72
CA SER A 3 2.63 -9.85 81.43
C SER A 3 3.77 -9.70 80.41
N PHE A 4 3.84 -10.67 79.50
CA PHE A 4 4.64 -10.65 78.27
C PHE A 4 3.96 -9.73 77.23
N GLY A 5 4.64 -8.65 76.83
CA GLY A 5 4.19 -7.75 75.77
C GLY A 5 4.70 -8.20 74.41
N LEU A 6 3.81 -8.81 73.60
CA LEU A 6 3.98 -9.05 72.17
C LEU A 6 4.06 -7.69 71.44
N LYS A 7 5.18 -7.41 70.75
CA LYS A 7 5.23 -6.34 69.73
C LYS A 7 4.75 -6.91 68.40
N ALA A 8 3.53 -6.55 68.01
CA ALA A 8 3.00 -6.81 66.68
C ALA A 8 3.67 -5.90 65.65
N ILE A 9 4.27 -6.51 64.62
CA ILE A 9 4.70 -5.85 63.40
C ILE A 9 3.47 -5.79 62.49
N SER A 10 2.90 -4.59 62.32
CA SER A 10 1.86 -4.35 61.32
C SER A 10 2.49 -4.24 59.94
N ALA A 11 2.20 -5.22 59.08
CA ALA A 11 2.40 -5.13 57.64
C ALA A 11 1.38 -4.14 57.06
N ALA A 12 1.86 -3.07 56.43
CA ALA A 12 1.03 -2.20 55.59
C ALA A 12 1.15 -2.67 54.14
N VAL A 13 0.07 -3.28 53.64
CA VAL A 13 -0.11 -3.68 52.24
C VAL A 13 -0.90 -2.58 51.52
N LEU A 14 -0.34 -2.16 50.38
CA LEU A 14 -0.91 -1.52 49.18
C LEU A 14 -2.17 -0.64 49.27
N ALA A 15 -2.03 0.59 48.76
CA ALA A 15 -2.91 1.11 47.70
C ALA A 15 -2.19 2.22 46.93
N LEU A 16 -1.51 1.87 45.84
CA LEU A 16 -0.92 2.82 44.90
C LEU A 16 -1.43 2.47 43.49
N THR A 17 -2.69 2.78 43.23
CA THR A 17 -3.23 2.89 41.88
C THR A 17 -4.31 3.96 41.86
N THR A 18 -3.93 5.18 41.48
CA THR A 18 -4.85 6.09 40.81
C THR A 18 -4.23 6.44 39.48
N LEU A 19 -4.53 5.63 38.46
CA LEU A 19 -4.49 6.12 37.08
C LEU A 19 -5.49 7.28 37.02
N SER A 20 -5.01 8.45 36.62
CA SER A 20 -5.84 9.64 36.44
C SER A 20 -6.82 9.37 35.30
N ALA A 21 -8.03 8.91 35.65
CA ALA A 21 -9.18 8.83 34.75
C ALA A 21 -9.43 10.22 34.16
N SER A 22 -9.67 10.31 32.85
CA SER A 22 -10.20 11.54 32.27
C SER A 22 -11.58 11.83 32.88
N ALA A 23 -12.02 13.09 32.93
CA ALA A 23 -13.34 13.43 33.47
C ALA A 23 -14.51 12.67 32.78
N ALA A 24 -14.30 12.17 31.55
CA ALA A 24 -15.25 11.31 30.84
C ALA A 24 -15.27 9.86 31.36
N ASP A 25 -14.14 9.36 31.88
CA ASP A 25 -14.03 7.99 32.41
C ASP A 25 -14.56 7.86 33.84
N ALA A 26 -14.70 8.98 34.58
CA ALA A 26 -15.22 8.99 35.96
C ALA A 26 -16.64 8.39 36.06
N ASN A 27 -17.41 8.45 34.97
CA ASN A 27 -18.77 7.90 34.88
C ASN A 27 -18.82 6.48 34.26
N CYS A 28 -17.68 5.85 33.97
CA CYS A 28 -17.58 4.58 33.26
C CYS A 28 -16.39 3.73 33.75
N PRO A 29 -16.48 3.12 34.94
CA PRO A 29 -15.35 2.41 35.56
C PRO A 29 -14.88 1.17 34.78
N ASN A 30 -15.73 0.60 33.92
CA ASN A 30 -15.43 -0.58 33.10
C ASN A 30 -15.29 -0.24 31.60
N CYS A 31 -15.05 1.02 31.26
CA CYS A 31 -14.95 1.45 29.88
C CYS A 31 -13.90 0.67 29.06
N PHE A 32 -14.15 0.47 27.76
CA PHE A 32 -13.10 0.03 26.85
C PHE A 32 -11.90 0.97 26.95
N ALA A 33 -10.70 0.46 27.16
CA ALA A 33 -9.52 1.29 27.35
C ALA A 33 -9.19 2.10 26.08
N LYS A 34 -9.45 1.53 24.90
CA LYS A 34 -9.13 2.12 23.59
C LYS A 34 -10.42 2.45 22.84
N ARG A 35 -10.78 3.72 22.74
CA ARG A 35 -11.99 4.18 22.03
C ARG A 35 -11.53 5.19 21.02
N TRP A 36 -11.10 4.71 19.87
CA TRP A 36 -10.30 5.48 18.95
C TRP A 36 -11.02 5.83 17.66
N ILE A 37 -10.46 6.79 16.94
CA ILE A 37 -10.85 7.17 15.60
C ILE A 37 -9.62 7.10 14.71
N TYR A 38 -9.74 6.52 13.52
CA TYR A 38 -8.73 6.62 12.49
C TYR A 38 -8.94 7.91 11.70
N PHE A 39 -7.88 8.71 11.57
CA PHE A 39 -7.86 9.88 10.70
C PHE A 39 -6.84 9.65 9.59
N GLY A 40 -7.30 9.66 8.32
CA GLY A 40 -6.45 9.67 7.14
C GLY A 40 -6.46 11.03 6.44
N GLY A 41 -5.29 11.67 6.32
CA GLY A 41 -5.14 12.95 5.64
C GLY A 41 -3.70 13.45 5.55
N ASN A 42 -3.55 14.72 5.19
CA ASN A 42 -2.32 15.49 5.12
C ASN A 42 -2.51 16.79 5.89
N VAL A 43 -2.12 16.79 7.15
CA VAL A 43 -2.30 17.96 8.05
C VAL A 43 -1.36 19.12 7.72
N ALA A 44 -0.48 19.00 6.72
CA ALA A 44 0.21 20.15 6.14
C ALA A 44 -0.75 21.02 5.30
N LYS A 45 -1.92 20.50 4.91
CA LYS A 45 -2.97 21.24 4.18
C LYS A 45 -4.01 21.81 5.15
N ALA A 46 -4.44 23.04 4.90
CA ALA A 46 -5.22 23.85 5.85
C ALA A 46 -6.64 23.30 6.10
N ASP A 47 -7.31 22.81 5.06
CA ASP A 47 -8.63 22.19 5.11
C ASP A 47 -8.62 20.90 5.96
N GLN A 48 -7.62 20.05 5.75
CA GLN A 48 -7.49 18.80 6.48
C GLN A 48 -7.04 19.02 7.93
N LEU A 49 -6.21 20.04 8.18
CA LEU A 49 -5.92 20.52 9.54
C LEU A 49 -7.20 20.96 10.26
N ALA A 50 -8.04 21.77 9.61
CA ALA A 50 -9.29 22.24 10.19
C ALA A 50 -10.23 21.07 10.52
N ALA A 51 -10.35 20.10 9.62
CA ALA A 51 -11.15 18.90 9.86
C ALA A 51 -10.67 18.10 11.07
N LEU A 52 -9.36 17.92 11.26
CA LEU A 52 -8.82 17.22 12.44
C LEU A 52 -9.06 18.00 13.74
N LYS A 53 -9.01 19.33 13.71
CA LYS A 53 -9.36 20.16 14.88
C LYS A 53 -10.82 19.94 15.30
N THR A 54 -11.73 19.89 14.33
CA THR A 54 -13.14 19.52 14.57
C THR A 54 -13.25 18.12 15.14
N LEU A 55 -12.53 17.15 14.54
CA LEU A 55 -12.55 15.76 15.00
C LEU A 55 -12.11 15.59 16.46
N ILE A 56 -11.10 16.34 16.89
CA ILE A 56 -10.64 16.31 18.29
C ILE A 56 -11.77 16.74 19.26
N ALA A 57 -12.56 17.76 18.89
CA ALA A 57 -13.68 18.21 19.71
C ALA A 57 -14.85 17.20 19.70
N ASP A 58 -15.17 16.64 18.53
CA ASP A 58 -16.23 15.64 18.38
C ASP A 58 -15.89 14.33 19.08
N ALA A 59 -14.63 13.89 19.01
CA ALA A 59 -14.14 12.70 19.69
C ALA A 59 -14.47 12.75 21.19
N LYS A 60 -14.16 13.87 21.84
CA LYS A 60 -14.49 14.10 23.25
C LYS A 60 -15.99 14.03 23.50
N THR A 61 -16.78 14.69 22.65
CA THR A 61 -18.25 14.74 22.76
C THR A 61 -18.88 13.35 22.69
N HIS A 62 -18.34 12.47 21.86
CA HIS A 62 -18.87 11.12 21.66
C HIS A 62 -18.20 10.04 22.51
N GLY A 63 -17.31 10.43 23.45
CA GLY A 63 -16.67 9.50 24.39
C GLY A 63 -15.47 8.74 23.85
N PHE A 64 -14.92 9.14 22.69
CA PHE A 64 -13.63 8.66 22.19
C PHE A 64 -12.49 9.29 23.00
N ASN A 65 -11.36 8.59 23.09
CA ASN A 65 -10.20 9.01 23.90
C ASN A 65 -8.88 9.07 23.11
N GLY A 66 -8.91 8.75 21.80
CA GLY A 66 -7.72 8.82 20.97
C GLY A 66 -8.01 8.86 19.49
N ILE A 67 -7.04 9.34 18.72
CA ILE A 67 -7.08 9.42 17.26
C ILE A 67 -5.79 8.79 16.73
N ALA A 68 -5.94 7.70 15.97
CA ALA A 68 -4.88 7.13 15.14
C ALA A 68 -4.66 8.05 13.93
N LEU A 69 -3.59 8.84 13.99
CA LEU A 69 -3.30 9.92 13.07
C LEU A 69 -2.38 9.45 11.93
N ASN A 70 -2.97 9.16 10.77
CA ASN A 70 -2.27 9.02 9.50
C ASN A 70 -2.27 10.39 8.79
N SER A 71 -1.16 11.13 8.90
CA SER A 71 -1.07 12.52 8.43
C SER A 71 -0.14 12.75 7.22
N GLY A 72 0.33 11.68 6.57
CA GLY A 72 1.29 11.71 5.45
C GLY A 72 0.72 11.29 4.10
N GLY A 73 -0.60 11.21 3.94
CA GLY A 73 -1.24 10.60 2.76
C GLY A 73 -1.13 9.06 2.69
N SER A 74 -0.06 8.47 3.25
CA SER A 74 0.15 7.02 3.42
C SER A 74 0.64 6.63 4.84
N GLY A 75 0.61 7.57 5.78
CA GLY A 75 1.00 7.33 7.18
C GLY A 75 2.50 7.35 7.43
N SER A 76 3.37 7.39 6.43
CA SER A 76 4.78 7.08 6.71
C SER A 76 5.60 8.17 7.41
N TYR A 77 5.08 9.41 7.58
CA TYR A 77 5.77 10.57 8.20
C TYR A 77 7.18 10.83 7.63
N THR A 78 7.49 10.27 6.46
CA THR A 78 8.83 10.24 5.84
C THR A 78 9.41 11.62 5.61
N GLN A 79 8.55 12.60 5.36
CA GLN A 79 8.91 14.02 5.22
C GLN A 79 9.65 14.59 6.44
N LEU A 80 9.48 14.02 7.64
CA LEU A 80 10.27 14.37 8.84
C LEU A 80 11.77 14.05 8.71
N LEU A 81 12.12 13.16 7.78
CA LEU A 81 13.51 12.75 7.49
C LEU A 81 13.97 13.17 6.09
N ALA A 82 13.14 12.95 5.07
CA ALA A 82 13.56 13.01 3.67
C ALA A 82 13.77 14.45 3.15
N ASN A 83 12.98 15.44 3.61
CA ASN A 83 12.99 16.80 3.05
C ASN A 83 12.71 17.88 4.11
N PRO A 84 13.62 18.10 5.08
CA PRO A 84 13.38 19.02 6.20
C PRO A 84 13.25 20.50 5.82
N GLY A 85 13.56 20.88 4.58
CA GLY A 85 13.41 22.27 4.10
C GLY A 85 12.13 22.54 3.31
N SER A 86 11.33 21.52 3.01
CA SER A 86 10.17 21.69 2.13
C SER A 86 9.02 22.42 2.84
N THR A 87 8.23 23.20 2.08
CA THR A 87 7.05 23.90 2.62
C THR A 87 6.08 22.95 3.31
N ASP A 88 5.85 21.77 2.75
CA ASP A 88 4.98 20.76 3.35
C ASP A 88 5.55 20.24 4.69
N MET A 89 6.87 20.07 4.82
CA MET A 89 7.49 19.69 6.10
C MET A 89 7.37 20.82 7.14
N VAL A 90 7.67 22.06 6.76
CA VAL A 90 7.54 23.23 7.65
C VAL A 90 6.11 23.37 8.18
N ASN A 91 5.12 23.21 7.29
CA ASN A 91 3.71 23.22 7.67
C ASN A 91 3.37 22.05 8.59
N LEU A 92 3.85 20.84 8.30
CA LEU A 92 3.64 19.68 9.16
C LEU A 92 4.19 19.90 10.57
N ASP A 93 5.45 20.34 10.72
CA ASP A 93 6.08 20.59 12.03
C ASP A 93 5.25 21.56 12.87
N LYS A 94 4.88 22.70 12.27
CA LYS A 94 4.03 23.71 12.92
C LYS A 94 2.68 23.12 13.33
N ASN A 95 2.01 22.44 12.41
CA ASN A 95 0.65 21.97 12.61
C ASN A 95 0.57 20.80 13.61
N LEU A 96 1.58 19.92 13.63
CA LEU A 96 1.67 18.84 14.64
C LEU A 96 1.79 19.40 16.06
N LYS A 97 2.61 20.43 16.27
CA LYS A 97 2.75 21.09 17.58
C LYS A 97 1.41 21.67 18.07
N GLU A 98 0.71 22.36 17.17
CA GLU A 98 -0.62 22.93 17.47
C GLU A 98 -1.65 21.83 17.78
N LEU A 99 -1.71 20.79 16.96
CA LEU A 99 -2.65 19.68 17.11
C LEU A 99 -2.42 18.91 18.41
N VAL A 100 -1.17 18.64 18.78
CA VAL A 100 -0.85 17.96 20.04
C VAL A 100 -1.32 18.79 21.24
N GLN A 101 -1.08 20.11 21.24
CA GLN A 101 -1.58 20.98 22.31
C GLN A 101 -3.11 20.95 22.41
N LEU A 102 -3.80 21.06 21.27
CA LEU A 102 -5.27 21.00 21.23
C LEU A 102 -5.80 19.65 21.73
N ALA A 103 -5.18 18.55 21.31
CA ALA A 103 -5.59 17.21 21.69
C ALA A 103 -5.39 16.96 23.19
N VAL A 104 -4.25 17.38 23.75
CA VAL A 104 -4.00 17.36 25.21
C VAL A 104 -5.06 18.15 25.97
N ALA A 105 -5.40 19.37 25.52
CA ALA A 105 -6.43 20.19 26.15
C ALA A 105 -7.83 19.56 26.11
N ASN A 106 -8.08 18.67 25.15
CA ASN A 106 -9.34 17.93 25.02
C ASN A 106 -9.31 16.52 25.65
N GLY A 107 -8.16 16.09 26.19
CA GLY A 107 -8.01 14.73 26.72
C GLY A 107 -8.04 13.64 25.65
N ILE A 108 -7.70 13.99 24.41
CA ILE A 108 -7.65 13.07 23.26
C ILE A 108 -6.18 12.76 22.96
N GLU A 109 -5.80 11.49 22.97
CA GLU A 109 -4.46 11.07 22.55
C GLU A 109 -4.33 11.14 21.02
N LEU A 110 -3.22 11.67 20.51
CA LEU A 110 -2.85 11.50 19.10
C LEU A 110 -1.80 10.40 18.99
N ILE A 111 -2.13 9.35 18.24
CA ILE A 111 -1.33 8.15 18.06
C ILE A 111 -0.82 8.17 16.61
N PRO A 112 0.46 8.45 16.34
CA PRO A 112 0.91 8.51 14.96
C PRO A 112 0.86 7.12 14.34
N VAL A 113 0.17 7.04 13.20
CA VAL A 113 0.17 5.88 12.31
C VAL A 113 1.30 6.09 11.33
N GLY A 114 2.43 5.41 11.52
CA GLY A 114 3.62 5.57 10.69
C GLY A 114 4.78 4.63 10.98
N GLY A 115 5.90 4.88 10.29
CA GLY A 115 7.00 3.92 10.21
C GLY A 115 6.66 2.69 9.38
N GLY A 116 5.84 2.86 8.34
CA GLY A 116 5.60 1.81 7.34
C GLY A 116 6.92 1.35 6.69
N PRO A 117 6.94 0.13 6.12
CA PRO A 117 8.16 -0.43 5.55
C PRO A 117 8.65 0.31 4.29
N ASP A 118 7.82 1.18 3.70
CA ASP A 118 8.19 2.12 2.63
C ASP A 118 9.07 3.27 3.12
N ALA A 119 9.01 3.61 4.41
CA ALA A 119 9.62 4.82 4.92
C ALA A 119 11.14 4.89 4.68
N PRO A 120 11.93 3.81 4.87
CA PRO A 120 13.35 3.85 4.55
C PRO A 120 13.63 4.01 3.05
N ALA A 121 12.78 3.51 2.16
CA ALA A 121 12.96 3.67 0.71
C ALA A 121 12.68 5.11 0.24
N ALA A 122 11.78 5.82 0.94
CA ALA A 122 11.54 7.24 0.68
C ALA A 122 12.72 8.14 1.09
N VAL A 123 13.53 7.71 2.08
CA VAL A 123 14.73 8.41 2.54
C VAL A 123 15.96 8.00 1.71
N ASP A 124 16.12 6.71 1.46
CA ASP A 124 17.20 6.13 0.65
C ASP A 124 16.58 5.20 -0.43
N PRO A 125 16.37 5.71 -1.65
CA PRO A 125 15.78 4.93 -2.75
C PRO A 125 16.57 3.67 -3.12
N THR A 126 17.84 3.54 -2.72
CA THR A 126 18.63 2.32 -2.96
C THR A 126 18.09 1.12 -2.17
N LEU A 127 17.31 1.37 -1.11
CA LEU A 127 16.69 0.33 -0.28
C LEU A 127 15.42 -0.26 -0.90
N THR A 128 14.85 0.36 -1.94
CA THR A 128 13.59 -0.08 -2.55
C THR A 128 13.63 -1.57 -2.92
N GLU A 129 12.56 -2.30 -2.59
CA GLU A 129 12.38 -3.68 -3.05
C GLU A 129 12.26 -3.73 -4.58
N ALA A 130 12.92 -4.72 -5.17
CA ALA A 130 13.14 -4.75 -6.60
C ALA A 130 13.13 -6.19 -7.13
N LEU A 131 12.54 -6.37 -8.30
CA LEU A 131 12.32 -7.65 -8.96
C LEU A 131 13.47 -7.93 -9.93
N PRO A 132 14.01 -9.15 -10.01
CA PRO A 132 15.03 -9.48 -10.98
C PRO A 132 14.53 -9.30 -12.42
N ALA A 133 15.39 -8.80 -13.29
CA ALA A 133 15.11 -8.59 -14.70
C ALA A 133 16.35 -8.89 -15.55
N SER A 134 16.15 -9.30 -16.79
CA SER A 134 17.23 -9.51 -17.75
C SER A 134 16.76 -9.25 -19.17
N ALA A 135 17.66 -8.86 -20.07
CA ALA A 135 17.36 -8.72 -21.49
C ALA A 135 18.63 -8.92 -22.33
N THR A 136 18.41 -9.17 -23.63
CA THR A 136 19.49 -9.24 -24.62
C THR A 136 19.68 -7.88 -25.25
N TYR A 137 20.92 -7.41 -25.28
CA TYR A 137 21.32 -6.14 -25.87
C TYR A 137 22.16 -6.37 -27.11
N LEU A 138 22.10 -5.44 -28.05
CA LEU A 138 23.00 -5.34 -29.18
C LEU A 138 23.78 -4.03 -29.07
N VAL A 139 25.09 -4.11 -29.26
CA VAL A 139 25.97 -2.95 -29.29
C VAL A 139 26.00 -2.38 -30.70
N THR A 140 25.64 -1.11 -30.85
CA THR A 140 25.73 -0.36 -32.09
C THR A 140 26.30 1.02 -31.79
N ASP A 141 27.40 1.38 -32.44
CA ASP A 141 28.00 2.72 -32.39
C ASP A 141 28.24 3.26 -30.97
N GLY A 142 28.78 2.40 -30.10
CA GLY A 142 29.11 2.78 -28.72
C GLY A 142 27.91 2.80 -27.77
N VAL A 143 26.74 2.30 -28.20
CA VAL A 143 25.56 2.17 -27.35
C VAL A 143 25.08 0.72 -27.38
N ALA A 144 24.89 0.12 -26.21
CA ALA A 144 24.14 -1.12 -26.11
C ALA A 144 22.67 -0.81 -25.83
N SER A 145 21.78 -1.27 -26.69
CA SER A 145 20.33 -1.17 -26.54
C SER A 145 19.68 -2.54 -26.60
N ILE A 146 18.49 -2.68 -26.01
CA ILE A 146 17.72 -3.93 -26.06
C ILE A 146 17.44 -4.34 -27.52
N VAL A 147 17.50 -5.65 -27.79
CA VAL A 147 16.94 -6.24 -29.01
C VAL A 147 15.43 -6.40 -28.81
N PRO A 148 14.57 -5.64 -29.53
CA PRO A 148 13.14 -5.67 -29.30
C PRO A 148 12.58 -7.08 -29.45
N THR A 149 11.84 -7.54 -28.44
CA THR A 149 11.16 -8.83 -28.44
C THR A 149 9.67 -8.58 -28.20
N PRO A 150 8.88 -8.33 -29.27
CA PRO A 150 7.46 -8.08 -29.13
C PRO A 150 6.74 -9.36 -28.71
N VAL A 151 5.89 -9.24 -27.68
CA VAL A 151 4.97 -10.29 -27.21
C VAL A 151 3.64 -10.18 -27.95
N VAL A 152 3.15 -8.96 -28.12
CA VAL A 152 2.00 -8.65 -28.97
C VAL A 152 2.19 -7.29 -29.63
N THR A 153 1.72 -7.16 -30.86
CA THR A 153 1.49 -5.89 -31.53
C THR A 153 0.11 -5.99 -32.18
N GLU A 154 -0.85 -5.28 -31.61
CA GLU A 154 -2.25 -5.30 -32.00
C GLU A 154 -2.69 -3.89 -32.36
N GLY A 155 -3.23 -3.69 -33.55
CA GLY A 155 -3.81 -2.40 -33.88
C GLY A 155 -5.13 -2.49 -34.64
N THR A 156 -5.75 -3.67 -34.74
CA THR A 156 -7.09 -3.79 -35.34
C THR A 156 -8.09 -4.50 -34.45
N PHE A 157 -7.60 -5.17 -33.40
CA PHE A 157 -8.36 -5.93 -32.40
C PHE A 157 -9.29 -6.98 -33.04
N ASP A 158 -8.85 -7.64 -34.11
CA ASP A 158 -9.58 -8.79 -34.66
C ASP A 158 -9.68 -9.91 -33.60
N VAL A 159 -10.86 -10.50 -33.45
CA VAL A 159 -11.16 -11.59 -32.51
C VAL A 159 -10.28 -12.83 -32.78
N LYS A 160 -9.82 -13.02 -34.03
CA LYS A 160 -8.82 -14.05 -34.38
C LYS A 160 -7.47 -13.85 -33.66
N GLY A 161 -7.20 -12.66 -33.16
CA GLY A 161 -6.00 -12.32 -32.38
C GLY A 161 -6.00 -12.88 -30.96
N GLY A 162 -7.08 -13.53 -30.50
CA GLY A 162 -7.15 -14.11 -29.15
C GLY A 162 -7.59 -13.12 -28.07
N TRP A 163 -8.29 -12.05 -28.46
CA TRP A 163 -8.91 -11.09 -27.56
C TRP A 163 -10.26 -11.62 -27.07
N GLU A 164 -10.47 -11.57 -25.76
CA GLU A 164 -11.74 -11.81 -25.10
C GLU A 164 -12.41 -10.46 -24.79
N MET A 165 -13.69 -10.35 -25.13
CA MET A 165 -14.49 -9.12 -25.00
C MET A 165 -15.66 -9.38 -24.06
N ASP A 166 -15.86 -8.48 -23.11
CA ASP A 166 -17.07 -8.51 -22.28
C ASP A 166 -18.28 -8.05 -23.10
N ILE A 167 -19.10 -9.00 -23.55
CA ILE A 167 -20.30 -8.72 -24.35
C ILE A 167 -21.49 -8.26 -23.49
N GLY A 168 -21.39 -8.28 -22.15
CA GLY A 168 -22.50 -7.95 -21.28
C GLY A 168 -23.73 -8.87 -21.47
N PRO A 169 -24.90 -8.47 -20.94
CA PRO A 169 -26.13 -9.27 -21.01
C PRO A 169 -26.89 -9.15 -22.34
N ASP A 170 -26.62 -8.12 -23.14
CA ASP A 170 -27.28 -7.87 -24.42
C ASP A 170 -26.26 -7.92 -25.54
N ALA A 171 -26.27 -9.02 -26.31
CA ALA A 171 -25.35 -9.23 -27.43
C ALA A 171 -25.52 -8.20 -28.57
N ASN A 172 -26.66 -7.50 -28.64
CA ASN A 172 -26.88 -6.43 -29.62
C ASN A 172 -26.28 -5.10 -29.17
N ASN A 173 -26.00 -4.95 -27.87
CA ASN A 173 -25.38 -3.77 -27.29
C ASN A 173 -24.24 -4.18 -26.33
N PRO A 174 -23.17 -4.77 -26.87
CA PRO A 174 -22.12 -5.33 -26.05
C PRO A 174 -21.32 -4.24 -25.34
N TYR A 175 -20.84 -4.54 -24.13
CA TYR A 175 -19.97 -3.61 -23.41
C TYR A 175 -18.61 -3.42 -24.09
N VAL A 176 -18.14 -4.41 -24.85
CA VAL A 176 -16.94 -4.31 -25.69
C VAL A 176 -17.25 -4.79 -27.10
N SER A 177 -16.94 -3.97 -28.11
CA SER A 177 -17.06 -4.31 -29.52
C SER A 177 -15.91 -3.74 -30.34
N ILE A 178 -15.77 -4.19 -31.59
CA ILE A 178 -14.85 -3.58 -32.55
C ILE A 178 -15.58 -2.51 -33.34
N ASP A 179 -15.13 -1.27 -33.17
CA ASP A 179 -15.63 -0.13 -33.93
C ASP A 179 -14.78 0.02 -35.19
N ARG A 180 -15.38 -0.27 -36.36
CA ARG A 180 -14.72 -0.18 -37.68
C ARG A 180 -14.84 1.21 -38.33
N THR A 181 -15.32 2.19 -37.56
CA THR A 181 -15.48 3.58 -38.02
C THR A 181 -14.63 4.55 -37.21
N VAL A 182 -14.16 4.12 -36.04
CA VAL A 182 -13.27 4.87 -35.16
C VAL A 182 -12.01 4.03 -34.93
N GLY A 183 -10.87 4.58 -35.32
CA GLY A 183 -9.55 3.98 -35.18
C GLY A 183 -8.49 5.07 -35.36
N ARG A 184 -7.28 4.83 -34.87
CA ARG A 184 -6.17 5.74 -35.11
C ARG A 184 -5.69 5.52 -36.54
N VAL A 185 -5.76 6.57 -37.35
CA VAL A 185 -5.23 6.56 -38.71
C VAL A 185 -3.76 6.95 -38.62
N ASP A 186 -2.87 5.97 -38.74
CA ASP A 186 -1.42 6.16 -38.82
C ASP A 186 -0.89 5.69 -40.19
N ASP A 187 0.39 5.31 -40.30
CA ASP A 187 1.00 4.77 -41.52
C ASP A 187 0.33 3.46 -42.00
N ARG A 188 -0.61 2.89 -41.24
CA ARG A 188 -1.49 1.79 -41.66
C ARG A 188 -2.59 2.35 -42.53
N ALA A 189 -2.22 2.68 -43.76
CA ALA A 189 -3.19 2.95 -44.82
C ALA A 189 -4.23 1.81 -44.85
N ASP A 190 -5.51 2.18 -44.79
CA ASP A 190 -6.70 1.42 -45.22
C ASP A 190 -7.57 0.74 -44.15
N LEU A 191 -7.21 0.72 -42.85
CA LEU A 191 -8.02 0.08 -41.79
C LEU A 191 -8.28 0.99 -40.59
N VAL A 192 -9.51 1.50 -40.47
CA VAL A 192 -9.97 2.26 -39.30
C VAL A 192 -10.68 1.30 -38.35
N SER A 193 -10.00 0.81 -37.31
CA SER A 193 -10.63 -0.08 -36.33
C SER A 193 -10.02 0.06 -34.94
N SER A 194 -10.84 0.01 -33.90
CA SER A 194 -10.39 -0.02 -32.50
C SER A 194 -11.34 -0.82 -31.62
N ALA A 195 -10.87 -1.21 -30.43
CA ALA A 195 -11.74 -1.79 -29.42
C ALA A 195 -12.51 -0.67 -28.70
N LYS A 196 -13.84 -0.67 -28.82
CA LYS A 196 -14.75 0.26 -28.16
C LYS A 196 -15.30 -0.36 -26.89
N LEU A 197 -15.09 0.33 -25.77
CA LEU A 197 -15.56 -0.07 -24.46
C LEU A 197 -16.65 0.91 -23.99
N VAL A 198 -17.85 0.40 -23.78
CA VAL A 198 -19.03 1.13 -23.29
C VAL A 198 -19.32 0.67 -21.85
N PRO A 199 -19.35 1.58 -20.86
CA PRO A 199 -19.64 1.20 -19.48
C PRO A 199 -21.02 0.56 -19.33
N GLY A 200 -21.10 -0.52 -18.54
CA GLY A 200 -22.36 -1.14 -18.17
C GLY A 200 -23.16 -0.31 -17.15
N THR A 201 -24.47 -0.49 -17.11
CA THR A 201 -25.42 0.26 -16.24
C THR A 201 -25.97 -0.55 -15.06
N ARG A 202 -25.49 -1.79 -14.84
CA ARG A 202 -26.06 -2.69 -13.82
C ARG A 202 -25.41 -2.49 -12.45
N GLU A 203 -26.23 -2.51 -11.40
CA GLU A 203 -25.78 -2.40 -10.01
C GLU A 203 -24.90 -3.60 -9.59
N GLY A 204 -23.70 -3.29 -9.08
CA GLY A 204 -22.90 -4.19 -8.25
C GLY A 204 -21.76 -4.96 -8.92
N TYR A 205 -21.75 -5.16 -10.24
CA TYR A 205 -20.69 -5.98 -10.89
C TYR A 205 -20.21 -5.41 -12.25
N LEU A 206 -18.89 -5.49 -12.47
CA LEU A 206 -18.07 -4.87 -13.52
C LEU A 206 -18.61 -5.10 -14.96
N ASN A 207 -18.91 -4.08 -15.79
CA ASN A 207 -18.05 -3.28 -16.69
C ASN A 207 -17.60 -3.88 -18.03
N SER A 208 -17.30 -2.99 -18.98
CA SER A 208 -16.55 -3.28 -20.21
C SER A 208 -15.13 -3.76 -19.89
N ARG A 209 -14.76 -4.95 -20.37
CA ARG A 209 -13.43 -5.54 -20.17
C ARG A 209 -12.89 -6.10 -21.48
N LEU A 210 -11.73 -5.60 -21.87
CA LEU A 210 -10.90 -6.18 -22.91
C LEU A 210 -9.81 -7.01 -22.26
N MET A 211 -9.70 -8.27 -22.66
CA MET A 211 -8.86 -9.25 -21.98
C MET A 211 -8.05 -10.08 -22.97
N ARG A 212 -6.83 -10.44 -22.59
CA ARG A 212 -6.01 -11.40 -23.33
C ARG A 212 -4.93 -12.01 -22.45
N GLU A 213 -4.64 -13.28 -22.65
CA GLU A 213 -3.47 -13.94 -22.09
C GLU A 213 -2.25 -13.76 -23.00
N PHE A 214 -1.11 -13.47 -22.40
CA PHE A 214 0.18 -13.37 -23.04
C PHE A 214 1.16 -14.37 -22.40
N LYS A 215 1.97 -15.04 -23.25
CA LYS A 215 3.15 -15.76 -22.76
C LYS A 215 4.27 -14.76 -22.54
N VAL A 216 4.89 -14.84 -21.36
CA VAL A 216 6.01 -13.99 -20.96
C VAL A 216 7.15 -14.88 -20.48
N SER A 217 8.37 -14.40 -20.58
CA SER A 217 9.51 -15.06 -19.96
C SER A 217 9.63 -14.60 -18.51
N PRO A 218 9.93 -15.49 -17.55
CA PRO A 218 10.22 -15.09 -16.18
C PRO A 218 11.42 -14.14 -16.09
N ASN A 219 11.39 -13.26 -15.09
CA ASN A 219 12.42 -12.30 -14.70
C ASN A 219 12.80 -11.36 -15.85
N LYS A 220 11.77 -10.75 -16.45
CA LYS A 220 11.87 -9.76 -17.53
C LYS A 220 11.10 -8.51 -17.17
N ALA A 221 11.59 -7.36 -17.64
CA ALA A 221 10.82 -6.12 -17.67
C ALA A 221 10.06 -6.04 -19.00
N TYR A 222 8.83 -5.56 -18.96
CA TYR A 222 7.98 -5.37 -20.12
C TYR A 222 7.38 -3.98 -20.12
N ARG A 223 7.20 -3.42 -21.32
CA ARG A 223 6.39 -2.23 -21.55
C ARG A 223 5.09 -2.62 -22.24
N VAL A 224 3.99 -2.10 -21.71
CA VAL A 224 2.68 -2.10 -22.36
C VAL A 224 2.42 -0.69 -22.87
N SER A 225 2.19 -0.56 -24.18
CA SER A 225 1.82 0.69 -24.83
C SER A 225 0.44 0.56 -25.44
N PHE A 226 -0.36 1.61 -25.39
CA PHE A 226 -1.68 1.66 -26.03
C PHE A 226 -2.13 3.09 -26.26
N TRP A 227 -3.06 3.29 -27.17
CA TRP A 227 -3.67 4.58 -27.45
C TRP A 227 -5.11 4.62 -26.97
N LEU A 228 -5.53 5.75 -26.39
CA LEU A 228 -6.91 5.97 -25.96
C LEU A 228 -7.53 7.21 -26.58
N LYS A 229 -8.78 7.08 -26.98
CA LYS A 229 -9.72 8.17 -27.30
C LYS A 229 -10.93 8.06 -26.38
N THR A 230 -11.48 9.17 -25.91
CA THR A 230 -12.66 9.16 -25.02
C THR A 230 -13.80 9.98 -25.59
N SER A 231 -15.05 9.56 -25.36
CA SER A 231 -16.19 10.39 -25.67
C SER A 231 -16.31 11.54 -24.64
N PRO A 232 -17.02 12.64 -24.99
CA PRO A 232 -17.39 13.64 -24.00
C PRO A 232 -18.10 13.02 -22.79
N GLY A 233 -17.82 13.53 -21.59
CA GLY A 233 -18.45 13.09 -20.34
C GLY A 233 -18.05 11.70 -19.82
N HIS A 234 -17.13 10.99 -20.47
CA HIS A 234 -16.67 9.69 -19.97
C HIS A 234 -15.98 9.81 -18.60
N ALA A 235 -16.30 8.89 -17.68
CA ALA A 235 -15.73 8.84 -16.33
C ALA A 235 -14.32 8.21 -16.33
N THR A 236 -13.34 8.99 -16.77
CA THR A 236 -11.94 8.57 -16.96
C THR A 236 -11.28 7.98 -15.71
N GLU A 237 -11.68 8.42 -14.52
CA GLU A 237 -11.18 7.93 -13.23
C GLU A 237 -11.65 6.50 -12.91
N LYS A 238 -12.61 5.97 -13.67
CA LYS A 238 -13.08 4.59 -13.57
C LYS A 238 -12.33 3.64 -14.50
N LEU A 239 -11.54 4.14 -15.45
CA LEU A 239 -10.74 3.31 -16.34
C LEU A 239 -9.60 2.64 -15.58
N TYR A 240 -9.38 1.34 -15.81
CA TYR A 240 -8.37 0.55 -15.13
C TYR A 240 -7.55 -0.32 -16.09
N PHE A 241 -6.35 -0.69 -15.63
CA PHE A 241 -5.47 -1.65 -16.25
C PHE A 241 -4.86 -2.57 -15.20
N HIS A 242 -5.14 -3.87 -15.28
CA HIS A 242 -4.57 -4.88 -14.40
C HIS A 242 -3.91 -6.02 -15.16
N MET A 243 -2.95 -6.68 -14.52
CA MET A 243 -2.35 -7.92 -14.99
C MET A 243 -2.32 -8.95 -13.88
N TYR A 244 -2.78 -10.15 -14.20
CA TYR A 244 -2.82 -11.29 -13.29
C TYR A 244 -1.96 -12.42 -13.87
N PRO A 245 -1.20 -13.16 -13.05
CA PRO A 245 -0.67 -14.44 -13.48
C PRO A 245 -1.82 -15.36 -13.91
N THR A 246 -1.63 -16.14 -14.97
CA THR A 246 -2.64 -17.12 -15.39
C THR A 246 -3.01 -18.05 -14.23
N GLY A 247 -4.31 -18.16 -13.93
CA GLY A 247 -4.83 -19.00 -12.84
C GLY A 247 -4.73 -18.39 -11.44
N SER A 248 -4.29 -17.13 -11.29
CA SER A 248 -4.23 -16.41 -10.02
C SER A 248 -5.31 -15.33 -9.92
N SER A 249 -5.89 -15.17 -8.73
CA SER A 249 -6.74 -14.02 -8.39
C SER A 249 -5.95 -12.83 -7.83
N GLN A 250 -4.65 -13.02 -7.55
CA GLN A 250 -3.76 -11.96 -7.08
C GLN A 250 -3.03 -11.32 -8.27
N PRO A 251 -3.13 -10.00 -8.45
CA PRO A 251 -2.50 -9.33 -9.57
C PRO A 251 -0.98 -9.20 -9.36
N ILE A 252 -0.27 -9.14 -10.47
CA ILE A 252 1.11 -8.67 -10.53
C ILE A 252 1.17 -7.20 -10.95
N TYR A 253 0.12 -6.65 -11.57
CA TYR A 253 0.06 -5.22 -11.81
C TYR A 253 -1.36 -4.74 -11.54
N ALA A 254 -1.50 -3.84 -10.57
CA ALA A 254 -2.73 -3.13 -10.27
C ALA A 254 -2.36 -1.97 -9.36
N ASN A 255 -2.39 -0.75 -9.89
CA ASN A 255 -1.89 0.41 -9.17
C ASN A 255 -3.05 1.12 -8.44
N ALA A 256 -3.05 1.05 -7.11
CA ALA A 256 -4.09 1.65 -6.27
C ALA A 256 -4.10 3.20 -6.32
N SER A 257 -2.97 3.82 -6.67
CA SER A 257 -2.84 5.29 -6.80
C SER A 257 -3.21 5.83 -8.18
N SER A 258 -3.29 4.96 -9.19
CA SER A 258 -3.68 5.32 -10.56
C SER A 258 -4.21 4.07 -11.25
N ARG A 259 -5.54 3.95 -11.37
CA ARG A 259 -6.21 2.72 -11.84
C ARG A 259 -5.80 2.30 -13.24
N LEU A 260 -5.53 3.25 -14.13
CA LEU A 260 -5.02 3.01 -15.48
C LEU A 260 -3.50 2.71 -15.50
N GLY A 261 -2.89 2.57 -14.33
CA GLY A 261 -1.46 2.39 -14.16
C GLY A 261 -0.69 3.71 -14.10
N TRP A 262 0.61 3.61 -13.79
CA TRP A 262 1.50 4.75 -13.76
C TRP A 262 2.28 4.87 -15.05
N GLY A 263 2.26 6.06 -15.65
CA GLY A 263 2.93 6.29 -16.92
C GLY A 263 4.46 6.25 -16.80
N THR A 264 5.13 5.83 -17.86
CA THR A 264 6.57 5.89 -18.02
C THR A 264 6.95 6.67 -19.27
N LYS A 265 8.15 7.23 -19.28
CA LYS A 265 8.77 7.86 -20.44
C LYS A 265 9.59 6.84 -21.23
N ALA A 266 9.94 7.22 -22.46
CA ALA A 266 10.78 6.42 -23.35
C ALA A 266 12.15 6.12 -22.72
N ASP A 267 12.73 7.08 -22.02
CA ASP A 267 14.04 7.00 -21.34
C ASP A 267 14.06 6.11 -20.08
N GLY A 268 12.94 5.50 -19.71
CA GLY A 268 12.83 4.63 -18.54
C GLY A 268 12.57 5.36 -17.22
N GLU A 269 12.22 6.65 -17.25
CA GLU A 269 11.75 7.39 -16.07
C GLU A 269 10.23 7.31 -15.88
N TRP A 270 9.78 7.33 -14.63
CA TRP A 270 8.36 7.47 -14.33
C TRP A 270 7.83 8.86 -14.69
N ASN A 271 6.55 8.92 -15.08
CA ASN A 271 5.83 10.18 -15.17
C ASN A 271 5.61 10.79 -13.78
N ALA A 272 5.45 12.12 -13.72
CA ALA A 272 5.22 12.82 -12.45
C ALA A 272 3.87 12.48 -11.80
N VAL A 273 2.89 12.10 -12.62
CA VAL A 273 1.53 11.70 -12.22
C VAL A 273 1.12 10.42 -12.98
N GLY A 274 0.17 9.69 -12.42
CA GLY A 274 -0.35 8.46 -13.02
C GLY A 274 -1.28 8.71 -14.19
N ASN A 275 -1.54 7.68 -15.00
CA ASN A 275 -2.36 7.80 -16.20
C ASN A 275 -3.85 8.08 -15.92
N SER A 276 -4.33 7.86 -14.69
CA SER A 276 -5.69 8.23 -14.27
C SER A 276 -5.84 9.69 -13.81
N ASP A 277 -4.76 10.47 -13.78
CA ASP A 277 -4.82 11.88 -13.41
C ASP A 277 -5.63 12.68 -14.45
N GLY A 278 -6.52 13.57 -13.99
CA GLY A 278 -7.41 14.35 -14.85
C GLY A 278 -6.70 15.37 -15.75
N THR A 279 -5.41 15.62 -15.55
CA THR A 279 -4.57 16.40 -16.47
C THR A 279 -3.92 15.53 -17.56
N VAL A 280 -3.91 14.20 -17.36
CA VAL A 280 -3.28 13.23 -18.26
C VAL A 280 -4.32 12.56 -19.15
N LEU A 281 -5.44 12.11 -18.59
CA LEU A 281 -6.56 11.50 -19.31
C LEU A 281 -7.81 12.36 -19.07
N THR A 282 -8.37 12.91 -20.14
CA THR A 282 -9.56 13.78 -20.08
C THR A 282 -10.73 13.16 -20.84
N ALA A 283 -11.95 13.55 -20.45
CA ALA A 283 -13.15 13.20 -21.21
C ALA A 283 -13.21 14.01 -22.51
N GLY A 284 -13.61 13.38 -23.61
CA GLY A 284 -13.67 14.00 -24.94
C GLY A 284 -12.31 14.18 -25.62
N GLN A 285 -11.25 13.55 -25.12
CA GLN A 285 -9.92 13.66 -25.73
C GLN A 285 -9.84 12.90 -27.04
N ASP A 286 -8.97 13.35 -27.94
CA ASP A 286 -8.55 12.54 -29.08
C ASP A 286 -7.47 11.52 -28.69
N TRP A 287 -7.03 10.71 -29.67
CA TRP A 287 -6.01 9.69 -29.50
C TRP A 287 -4.75 10.20 -28.80
N LYS A 288 -4.42 9.58 -27.66
CA LYS A 288 -3.17 9.81 -26.92
C LYS A 288 -2.55 8.48 -26.52
N ARG A 289 -1.22 8.40 -26.61
CA ARG A 289 -0.45 7.22 -26.18
C ARG A 289 -0.26 7.20 -24.67
N TYR A 290 -0.30 6.00 -24.11
CA TYR A 290 0.00 5.67 -22.74
C TYR A 290 0.96 4.49 -22.70
N ASP A 291 1.91 4.55 -21.77
CA ASP A 291 2.92 3.51 -21.56
C ASP A 291 2.93 3.09 -20.09
N LEU A 292 3.05 1.79 -19.82
CA LEU A 292 3.14 1.19 -18.49
C LEU A 292 4.29 0.19 -18.47
N ASP A 293 5.06 0.16 -17.39
CA ASP A 293 6.11 -0.86 -17.22
C ASP A 293 5.74 -1.83 -16.10
N PHE A 294 5.93 -3.13 -16.34
CA PHE A 294 5.76 -4.19 -15.35
C PHE A 294 6.90 -5.20 -15.42
N ASN A 295 7.02 -6.07 -14.41
CA ASN A 295 8.00 -7.15 -14.37
C ASN A 295 7.28 -8.51 -14.34
N SER A 296 7.73 -9.51 -15.08
CA SER A 296 7.06 -10.83 -15.03
C SER A 296 7.26 -11.58 -13.71
N GLY A 297 8.22 -11.18 -12.87
CA GLY A 297 8.62 -11.94 -11.68
C GLY A 297 9.01 -13.36 -12.07
N ASP A 298 8.56 -14.35 -11.33
CA ASP A 298 8.72 -15.77 -11.64
C ASP A 298 7.65 -16.33 -12.59
N LYS A 299 6.79 -15.50 -13.18
CA LYS A 299 5.63 -15.94 -13.98
C LYS A 299 5.98 -16.13 -15.46
N SER A 300 5.34 -17.10 -16.11
CA SER A 300 5.51 -17.44 -17.53
C SER A 300 4.29 -17.12 -18.41
N ALA A 301 3.19 -16.71 -17.79
CA ALA A 301 1.98 -16.29 -18.49
C ALA A 301 1.20 -15.30 -17.63
N VAL A 302 0.65 -14.28 -18.28
CA VAL A 302 -0.07 -13.18 -17.65
C VAL A 302 -1.32 -12.86 -18.45
N ARG A 303 -2.42 -12.58 -17.76
CA ARG A 303 -3.68 -12.16 -18.33
C ARG A 303 -3.92 -10.69 -18.04
N MET A 304 -4.05 -9.91 -19.10
CA MET A 304 -4.31 -8.49 -19.05
C MET A 304 -5.81 -8.23 -19.00
N TYR A 305 -6.20 -7.20 -18.27
CA TYR A 305 -7.55 -6.66 -18.19
C TYR A 305 -7.46 -5.14 -18.35
N MET A 306 -8.16 -4.59 -19.33
CA MET A 306 -8.37 -3.15 -19.47
C MET A 306 -9.85 -2.87 -19.57
N GLY A 307 -10.33 -1.84 -18.87
CA GLY A 307 -11.74 -1.55 -18.90
C GLY A 307 -12.19 -0.48 -17.94
N THR A 308 -13.50 -0.25 -17.86
CA THR A 308 -14.07 0.59 -16.81
C THR A 308 -14.27 -0.25 -15.53
N GLN A 309 -14.19 0.30 -14.32
CA GLN A 309 -14.51 -0.39 -13.06
C GLN A 309 -15.60 0.40 -12.30
N SER A 310 -16.53 -0.28 -11.61
CA SER A 310 -17.79 0.28 -11.07
C SER A 310 -18.75 0.84 -12.15
N ILE A 311 -19.89 1.45 -11.77
CA ILE A 311 -20.84 2.03 -12.74
C ILE A 311 -20.19 3.24 -13.42
N GLY A 312 -20.18 3.27 -14.76
CA GLY A 312 -19.74 4.42 -15.56
C GLY A 312 -20.90 5.31 -16.02
N VAL A 313 -20.61 6.27 -16.90
CA VAL A 313 -21.63 7.16 -17.47
C VAL A 313 -22.24 6.51 -18.70
N ALA A 314 -23.55 6.25 -18.67
CA ALA A 314 -24.29 5.64 -19.77
C ALA A 314 -24.16 6.47 -21.06
N GLY A 315 -24.03 5.79 -22.20
CA GLY A 315 -23.89 6.45 -23.52
C GLY A 315 -22.49 7.00 -23.81
N THR A 316 -21.54 6.89 -22.88
CA THR A 316 -20.13 7.24 -23.10
C THR A 316 -19.31 6.04 -23.54
N ALA A 317 -18.15 6.29 -24.15
CA ALA A 317 -17.24 5.25 -24.58
C ALA A 317 -15.77 5.67 -24.45
N VAL A 318 -14.91 4.66 -24.36
CA VAL A 318 -13.47 4.78 -24.59
C VAL A 318 -13.09 3.82 -25.71
N TRP A 319 -12.22 4.26 -26.60
CA TRP A 319 -11.65 3.43 -27.64
C TRP A 319 -10.18 3.16 -27.32
N VAL A 320 -9.76 1.92 -27.50
CA VAL A 320 -8.39 1.44 -27.31
C VAL A 320 -7.83 1.03 -28.66
N ASP A 321 -6.67 1.56 -29.02
CA ASP A 321 -5.98 1.22 -30.26
C ASP A 321 -4.47 0.95 -30.04
N ASP A 322 -3.82 0.30 -30.99
CA ASP A 322 -2.36 0.10 -31.07
C ASP A 322 -1.72 -0.41 -29.77
N LEU A 323 -2.27 -1.49 -29.24
CA LEU A 323 -1.75 -2.14 -28.05
C LEU A 323 -0.51 -2.97 -28.38
N GLN A 324 0.58 -2.66 -27.70
CA GLN A 324 1.84 -3.39 -27.79
C GLN A 324 2.28 -3.86 -26.41
N VAL A 325 2.80 -5.09 -26.35
CA VAL A 325 3.57 -5.58 -25.20
C VAL A 325 4.91 -6.04 -25.72
N GLN A 326 6.00 -5.55 -25.14
CA GLN A 326 7.35 -5.92 -25.56
C GLN A 326 8.32 -5.91 -24.38
N GLU A 327 9.37 -6.71 -24.46
CA GLU A 327 10.47 -6.63 -23.48
C GLU A 327 11.09 -5.23 -23.46
N LEU A 328 11.43 -4.77 -22.27
CA LEU A 328 12.04 -3.47 -22.01
C LEU A 328 13.48 -3.65 -21.55
N GLY A 329 14.35 -2.69 -21.92
CA GLY A 329 15.74 -2.59 -21.44
C GLY A 329 15.83 -2.25 -19.95
N LEU A 330 16.92 -1.60 -19.54
CA LEU A 330 17.35 -1.36 -18.15
C LEU A 330 16.46 -0.32 -17.45
N ALA A 331 15.17 -0.59 -17.34
CA ALA A 331 14.21 0.34 -16.79
C ALA A 331 14.15 0.23 -15.27
N HIS A 332 14.02 1.39 -14.63
CA HIS A 332 13.85 1.56 -13.19
C HIS A 332 14.86 0.77 -12.33
N PRO A 333 16.17 0.79 -12.61
CA PRO A 333 17.12 -0.06 -11.90
C PRO A 333 17.29 0.37 -10.44
N VAL A 334 17.21 -0.58 -9.52
CA VAL A 334 17.60 -0.38 -8.11
C VAL A 334 18.99 -0.97 -7.90
N ARG A 335 19.93 -0.13 -7.48
CA ARG A 335 21.35 -0.49 -7.37
C ARG A 335 21.83 -0.42 -5.92
N ARG A 336 22.33 -1.55 -5.45
CA ARG A 336 23.09 -1.71 -4.20
C ARG A 336 23.96 -2.98 -4.32
N GLY A 337 24.79 -3.26 -3.32
CA GLY A 337 25.71 -4.41 -3.38
C GLY A 337 25.03 -5.76 -3.65
N SER A 338 23.78 -5.92 -3.22
CA SER A 338 22.97 -7.12 -3.48
C SER A 338 22.22 -7.11 -4.82
N THR A 339 22.08 -5.96 -5.47
CA THR A 339 21.33 -5.81 -6.74
C THR A 339 22.19 -5.14 -7.82
N PRO A 340 23.33 -5.74 -8.22
CA PRO A 340 24.17 -5.17 -9.26
C PRO A 340 23.49 -5.23 -10.63
N VAL A 341 23.89 -4.34 -11.52
CA VAL A 341 23.72 -4.55 -12.96
C VAL A 341 24.90 -5.40 -13.43
N VAL A 342 24.61 -6.50 -14.13
CA VAL A 342 25.62 -7.43 -14.61
C VAL A 342 25.50 -7.55 -16.12
N VAL A 343 26.60 -7.29 -16.82
CA VAL A 343 26.70 -7.34 -18.28
C VAL A 343 27.67 -8.46 -18.67
N LYS A 344 27.22 -9.39 -19.51
CA LYS A 344 28.01 -10.53 -19.98
C LYS A 344 27.87 -10.69 -21.50
N PRO A 345 28.84 -11.31 -22.19
CA PRO A 345 28.63 -11.77 -23.56
C PRO A 345 27.44 -12.74 -23.62
N ALA A 346 26.56 -12.59 -24.60
CA ALA A 346 25.42 -13.49 -24.77
C ALA A 346 25.85 -14.95 -25.05
N ALA A 347 27.02 -15.13 -25.66
CA ALA A 347 27.63 -16.45 -25.92
C ALA A 347 28.21 -17.12 -24.65
N GLY A 348 28.18 -16.45 -23.50
CA GLY A 348 28.83 -16.89 -22.27
C GLY A 348 30.25 -16.32 -22.12
N GLY A 349 30.71 -16.22 -20.87
CA GLY A 349 32.02 -15.65 -20.53
C GLY A 349 31.99 -14.87 -19.22
N ALA A 350 33.13 -14.23 -18.91
CA ALA A 350 33.26 -13.35 -17.76
C ALA A 350 32.37 -12.11 -17.91
N ALA A 351 31.95 -11.54 -16.78
CA ALA A 351 31.24 -10.27 -16.75
C ALA A 351 32.17 -9.12 -17.10
N PHE A 352 31.64 -8.15 -17.83
CA PHE A 352 32.30 -6.88 -18.08
C PHE A 352 32.28 -5.98 -16.84
N VAL A 353 33.20 -5.01 -16.77
CA VAL A 353 33.38 -4.14 -15.61
C VAL A 353 32.70 -2.79 -15.82
N GLU A 354 31.77 -2.42 -14.94
CA GLU A 354 31.13 -1.10 -14.94
C GLU A 354 32.18 0.02 -14.79
N GLY A 355 32.02 1.11 -15.54
CA GLY A 355 32.94 2.26 -15.56
C GLY A 355 34.16 2.06 -16.46
N LYS A 356 34.50 0.81 -16.82
CA LYS A 356 35.56 0.48 -17.78
C LYS A 356 34.98 0.07 -19.13
N ASP A 357 34.15 -0.97 -19.12
CA ASP A 357 33.63 -1.59 -20.34
C ASP A 357 32.25 -1.04 -20.73
N TYR A 358 31.47 -0.58 -19.75
CA TYR A 358 30.17 0.05 -19.96
C TYR A 358 29.84 1.07 -18.87
N ILE A 359 28.96 2.02 -19.17
CA ILE A 359 28.46 3.05 -18.25
C ILE A 359 26.93 3.00 -18.24
N ILE A 360 26.35 3.08 -17.04
CA ILE A 360 24.90 3.15 -16.80
C ILE A 360 24.50 4.60 -16.54
N GLY A 361 23.28 4.97 -16.94
CA GLY A 361 22.70 6.27 -16.58
C GLY A 361 23.03 7.40 -17.56
N GLY A 362 23.15 7.07 -18.84
CA GLY A 362 23.10 8.06 -19.92
C GLY A 362 21.73 8.74 -20.02
N ALA A 363 21.52 9.55 -21.06
CA ALA A 363 20.26 10.26 -21.28
C ALA A 363 19.06 9.31 -21.38
N ASP A 364 19.24 8.17 -22.08
CA ASP A 364 18.30 7.05 -22.05
C ASP A 364 18.77 6.03 -21.02
N LYS A 365 18.04 5.92 -19.90
CA LYS A 365 18.40 5.04 -18.79
C LYS A 365 18.18 3.57 -19.10
N THR A 366 17.49 3.25 -20.20
CA THR A 366 17.27 1.88 -20.66
C THR A 366 18.46 1.32 -21.45
N THR A 367 19.48 2.14 -21.75
CA THR A 367 20.66 1.78 -22.54
C THR A 367 21.95 1.76 -21.71
N LEU A 368 23.01 1.21 -22.30
CA LEU A 368 24.38 1.30 -21.76
C LEU A 368 25.27 2.06 -22.74
N THR A 369 26.07 3.00 -22.25
CA THR A 369 27.14 3.61 -23.04
C THR A 369 28.38 2.72 -22.99
N ILE A 370 28.99 2.47 -24.14
CA ILE A 370 30.21 1.66 -24.28
C ILE A 370 31.39 2.62 -24.52
N PRO A 371 32.29 2.82 -23.53
CA PRO A 371 33.42 3.73 -23.67
C PRO A 371 34.40 3.30 -24.76
N SER A 372 35.13 4.27 -25.31
CA SER A 372 36.29 3.97 -26.16
C SER A 372 37.34 3.16 -25.37
N GLY A 373 37.87 2.10 -25.99
CA GLY A 373 38.80 1.17 -25.33
C GLY A 373 38.12 0.08 -24.48
N SER A 374 36.79 0.00 -24.46
CA SER A 374 36.05 -1.11 -23.88
C SER A 374 36.39 -2.45 -24.54
N ALA A 375 36.33 -3.54 -23.77
CA ALA A 375 36.41 -4.89 -24.31
C ALA A 375 35.13 -5.34 -25.05
N ILE A 376 34.04 -4.56 -24.95
CA ILE A 376 32.78 -4.82 -25.64
C ILE A 376 32.88 -4.32 -27.08
N ALA A 377 32.76 -5.24 -28.04
CA ALA A 377 32.87 -4.94 -29.46
C ALA A 377 31.55 -4.41 -30.06
N ASN A 378 31.65 -3.60 -31.11
CA ASN A 378 30.49 -3.23 -31.92
C ASN A 378 29.86 -4.48 -32.56
N GLY A 379 28.53 -4.54 -32.61
CA GLY A 379 27.76 -5.71 -33.06
C GLY A 379 27.68 -6.86 -32.04
N GLN A 380 28.33 -6.74 -30.87
CA GLN A 380 28.29 -7.78 -29.85
C GLN A 380 26.91 -7.86 -29.19
N LYS A 381 26.43 -9.09 -28.99
CA LYS A 381 25.24 -9.36 -28.17
C LYS A 381 25.63 -9.55 -26.71
N LEU A 382 24.88 -8.91 -25.82
CA LEU A 382 25.11 -8.94 -24.39
C LEU A 382 23.87 -9.46 -23.67
N THR A 383 24.09 -10.22 -22.59
CA THR A 383 23.07 -10.47 -21.58
C THR A 383 23.25 -9.44 -20.47
N VAL A 384 22.24 -8.61 -20.27
CA VAL A 384 22.21 -7.61 -19.20
C VAL A 384 21.16 -8.04 -18.18
N SER A 385 21.56 -8.18 -16.92
CA SER A 385 20.64 -8.46 -15.81
C SER A 385 20.71 -7.36 -14.76
N TRP A 386 19.57 -7.02 -14.17
CA TRP A 386 19.41 -5.99 -13.15
C TRP A 386 18.25 -6.33 -12.22
N TYR A 387 17.94 -5.41 -11.30
CA TYR A 387 16.74 -5.47 -10.48
C TYR A 387 15.89 -4.23 -10.75
N GLN A 388 14.67 -4.42 -11.23
CA GLN A 388 13.69 -3.38 -11.53
C GLN A 388 12.92 -3.01 -10.27
N SER A 389 12.85 -1.71 -9.97
CA SER A 389 12.08 -1.17 -8.85
C SER A 389 10.62 -1.63 -8.89
N GLY A 390 10.09 -2.03 -7.73
CA GLY A 390 8.67 -2.32 -7.56
C GLY A 390 7.76 -1.08 -7.49
N VAL A 391 8.34 0.13 -7.51
CA VAL A 391 7.61 1.39 -7.47
C VAL A 391 6.61 1.47 -8.61
N ASN A 392 5.42 1.98 -8.32
CA ASN A 392 4.33 2.18 -9.29
C ASN A 392 3.70 0.92 -9.90
N MET A 393 4.12 -0.30 -9.53
CA MET A 393 3.48 -1.53 -9.99
C MET A 393 2.18 -1.84 -9.23
N THR A 394 2.19 -1.65 -7.91
CA THR A 394 1.06 -1.92 -7.00
C THR A 394 0.45 -0.64 -6.42
N GLY A 395 1.20 0.45 -6.42
CA GLY A 395 0.82 1.76 -5.93
C GLY A 395 1.99 2.73 -6.05
N ARG A 396 1.73 4.04 -5.97
CA ARG A 396 2.81 5.05 -5.95
C ARG A 396 3.55 5.04 -4.61
N TRP A 397 2.80 4.88 -3.54
CA TRP A 397 3.27 4.87 -2.16
C TRP A 397 3.04 3.46 -1.62
N GLY A 398 4.04 2.88 -0.95
CA GLY A 398 3.91 1.54 -0.36
C GLY A 398 4.81 0.46 -0.94
N THR A 399 5.69 0.78 -1.89
CA THR A 399 6.81 -0.15 -2.19
C THR A 399 7.77 -0.13 -1.00
N PRO A 400 7.95 -1.26 -0.30
CA PRO A 400 8.76 -1.30 0.90
C PRO A 400 10.26 -1.23 0.57
N ALA A 401 11.03 -0.85 1.58
CA ALA A 401 12.46 -1.05 1.62
C ALA A 401 12.80 -2.48 2.01
N THR A 402 13.91 -3.00 1.50
CA THR A 402 14.51 -4.23 2.00
C THR A 402 15.10 -4.01 3.40
N MET A 403 14.90 -5.00 4.30
CA MET A 403 15.57 -4.99 5.62
C MET A 403 16.96 -5.63 5.61
N CYS A 404 17.38 -6.23 4.50
CA CYS A 404 18.53 -7.14 4.44
C CYS A 404 19.89 -6.47 4.18
N THR A 405 19.98 -5.16 4.33
CA THR A 405 21.25 -4.45 4.21
C THR A 405 22.19 -4.78 5.36
N THR A 406 23.45 -5.08 5.05
CA THR A 406 24.47 -5.50 6.04
C THR A 406 24.84 -4.41 7.05
N ASP A 407 24.61 -3.13 6.73
CA ASP A 407 24.86 -1.98 7.59
C ASP A 407 23.61 -1.51 8.37
N GLY A 408 22.50 -2.26 8.28
CA GLY A 408 21.30 -2.03 9.08
C GLY A 408 20.52 -0.75 8.74
N ARG A 409 20.73 -0.14 7.56
CA ARG A 409 20.08 1.14 7.18
C ARG A 409 18.57 1.12 7.35
N TYR A 410 17.90 0.02 7.02
CA TYR A 410 16.46 -0.13 7.23
C TYR A 410 16.06 0.18 8.69
N PHE A 411 16.65 -0.55 9.65
CA PHE A 411 16.30 -0.43 11.07
C PHE A 411 16.77 0.91 11.66
N ASN A 412 17.91 1.43 11.22
CA ASN A 412 18.43 2.73 11.67
C ASN A 412 17.53 3.88 11.21
N THR A 413 17.06 3.86 9.95
CA THR A 413 16.13 4.88 9.43
C THR A 413 14.78 4.80 10.13
N GLN A 414 14.26 3.59 10.38
CA GLN A 414 13.04 3.41 11.17
C GLN A 414 13.21 4.00 12.58
N LYS A 415 14.32 3.70 13.26
CA LYS A 415 14.61 4.26 14.59
C LYS A 415 14.67 5.79 14.57
N ALA A 416 15.35 6.37 13.59
CA ALA A 416 15.43 7.83 13.43
C ALA A 416 14.04 8.47 13.21
N LEU A 417 13.14 7.80 12.49
CA LEU A 417 11.77 8.27 12.32
C LEU A 417 11.00 8.23 13.64
N TYR A 418 11.09 7.12 14.39
CA TYR A 418 10.44 7.02 15.71
C TYR A 418 11.03 8.01 16.72
N ASP A 419 12.32 8.36 16.63
CA ASP A 419 12.93 9.41 17.44
C ASP A 419 12.26 10.77 17.19
N LYS A 420 11.97 11.09 15.93
CA LYS A 420 11.22 12.30 15.57
C LYS A 420 9.80 12.25 16.11
N LEU A 421 9.09 11.13 15.91
CA LEU A 421 7.73 10.96 16.42
C LEU A 421 7.67 11.06 17.95
N TYR A 422 8.66 10.52 18.66
CA TYR A 422 8.76 10.65 20.11
C TYR A 422 8.86 12.10 20.56
N GLY A 423 9.61 12.94 19.84
CA GLY A 423 9.69 14.37 20.12
C GLY A 423 8.34 15.11 20.04
N TYR A 424 7.41 14.65 19.20
CA TYR A 424 6.07 15.25 19.08
C TYR A 424 5.04 14.66 20.04
N PHE A 425 5.06 13.33 20.23
CA PHE A 425 3.94 12.62 20.87
C PHE A 425 4.30 11.95 22.20
N GLY A 426 5.56 11.53 22.39
CA GLY A 426 5.93 10.50 23.36
C GLY A 426 5.57 10.80 24.82
N ASP A 427 5.83 12.01 25.29
CA ASP A 427 5.60 12.43 26.67
C ASP A 427 4.39 13.37 26.84
N LYS A 428 3.75 13.78 25.75
CA LYS A 428 2.75 14.87 25.75
C LYS A 428 1.40 14.47 26.35
N PHE A 429 1.04 13.19 26.27
CA PHE A 429 -0.21 12.66 26.83
C PHE A 429 0.05 12.03 28.21
N ALA A 430 0.18 12.87 29.24
CA ALA A 430 0.59 12.46 30.59
C ALA A 430 -0.35 11.44 31.27
N SER A 431 -1.64 11.44 30.93
CA SER A 431 -2.62 10.47 31.44
C SER A 431 -2.38 9.04 30.94
N GLN A 432 -1.60 8.87 29.88
CA GLN A 432 -1.25 7.56 29.35
C GLN A 432 0.02 7.04 30.01
N ALA A 433 0.01 5.78 30.47
CA ALA A 433 1.19 5.15 31.04
C ALA A 433 2.27 4.82 29.99
N LYS A 434 1.87 4.66 28.73
CA LYS A 434 2.74 4.34 27.60
C LYS A 434 2.55 5.36 26.49
N ALA A 435 3.60 5.64 25.71
CA ALA A 435 3.45 6.22 24.39
C ALA A 435 2.92 5.15 23.43
N ARG A 436 2.17 5.52 22.40
CA ARG A 436 1.62 4.55 21.43
C ARG A 436 2.05 4.88 20.01
N TYR A 437 2.52 3.89 19.28
CA TYR A 437 2.84 4.02 17.85
C TYR A 437 2.19 2.92 17.05
N PHE A 438 1.50 3.32 15.99
CA PHE A 438 0.82 2.39 15.10
C PHE A 438 1.65 2.23 13.83
N MET A 439 2.32 1.08 13.71
CA MET A 439 3.07 0.67 12.52
C MET A 439 2.10 0.35 11.38
N TYR A 440 2.26 1.03 10.24
CA TYR A 440 1.35 0.91 9.10
C TYR A 440 1.57 -0.37 8.26
N TYR A 441 1.98 -1.50 8.83
CA TYR A 441 2.34 -2.70 8.04
C TYR A 441 1.09 -3.40 7.49
N ASP A 442 0.49 -2.78 6.48
CA ASP A 442 -0.80 -3.08 5.83
C ASP A 442 -0.57 -3.29 4.33
N GLU A 443 -1.24 -4.28 3.76
CA GLU A 443 -1.28 -4.56 2.32
C GLU A 443 0.07 -4.43 1.58
N ILE A 444 1.13 -5.05 2.13
CA ILE A 444 2.47 -5.03 1.54
C ILE A 444 2.51 -5.98 0.35
N ARG A 445 2.21 -5.45 -0.84
CA ARG A 445 1.99 -6.23 -2.07
C ARG A 445 3.27 -6.68 -2.79
N LEU A 446 4.46 -6.26 -2.35
CA LEU A 446 5.74 -6.61 -2.97
C LEU A 446 6.85 -6.53 -1.94
N PHE A 447 7.52 -7.64 -1.60
CA PHE A 447 8.74 -7.65 -0.79
C PHE A 447 9.46 -9.01 -0.80
N ASN A 448 10.59 -9.08 -0.07
CA ASN A 448 11.42 -10.29 0.12
C ASN A 448 12.19 -10.72 -1.14
N TRP A 449 12.51 -9.79 -2.04
CA TRP A 449 13.23 -10.11 -3.29
C TRP A 449 14.74 -9.91 -3.23
N ASP A 450 15.25 -9.23 -2.21
CA ASP A 450 16.68 -8.99 -2.07
C ASP A 450 17.47 -10.30 -1.90
N PRO A 451 18.43 -10.61 -2.79
CA PRO A 451 19.17 -11.87 -2.75
C PRO A 451 20.17 -11.99 -1.59
N SER A 452 20.47 -10.87 -0.91
CA SER A 452 21.30 -10.87 0.30
C SER A 452 20.53 -11.32 1.55
N CYS A 453 19.20 -11.38 1.50
CA CYS A 453 18.42 -11.88 2.62
C CYS A 453 18.79 -13.33 2.96
N LYS A 454 19.26 -13.53 4.20
CA LYS A 454 19.54 -14.84 4.79
C LYS A 454 18.61 -15.05 5.99
N LEU A 455 17.43 -15.58 5.72
CA LEU A 455 16.47 -15.96 6.76
C LEU A 455 16.74 -17.39 7.20
N ALA A 456 16.52 -17.68 8.49
CA ALA A 456 16.56 -19.05 8.99
C ALA A 456 15.51 -19.94 8.31
N VAL A 457 14.33 -19.35 8.04
CA VAL A 457 13.25 -19.96 7.26
C VAL A 457 12.98 -19.07 6.04
N PRO A 458 13.12 -19.59 4.81
CA PRO A 458 12.99 -18.78 3.59
C PRO A 458 11.52 -18.59 3.18
N THR A 459 10.67 -18.11 4.10
CA THR A 459 9.26 -17.76 3.82
C THR A 459 9.04 -16.26 3.94
N ALA A 460 7.97 -15.76 3.30
CA ALA A 460 7.62 -14.35 3.41
C ALA A 460 7.07 -14.01 4.80
N GLY A 461 6.38 -14.95 5.45
CA GLY A 461 5.92 -14.79 6.83
C GLY A 461 7.08 -14.60 7.82
N GLU A 462 8.18 -15.35 7.65
CA GLU A 462 9.39 -15.19 8.46
C GLU A 462 10.05 -13.83 8.22
N TYR A 463 10.12 -13.39 6.95
CA TYR A 463 10.64 -12.07 6.58
C TYR A 463 9.86 -10.94 7.27
N LEU A 464 8.53 -10.98 7.17
CA LEU A 464 7.66 -9.97 7.77
C LEU A 464 7.80 -9.92 9.30
N ARG A 465 7.75 -11.07 9.98
CA ARG A 465 7.88 -11.11 11.45
C ARG A 465 9.25 -10.66 11.92
N THR A 466 10.32 -11.02 11.22
CA THR A 466 11.69 -10.52 11.49
C THR A 466 11.76 -9.00 11.34
N MET A 467 11.17 -8.46 10.28
CA MET A 467 11.14 -7.02 10.01
C MET A 467 10.42 -6.25 11.13
N VAL A 468 9.22 -6.68 11.50
CA VAL A 468 8.41 -6.00 12.54
C VAL A 468 9.03 -6.15 13.93
N ASN A 469 9.49 -7.35 14.29
CA ASN A 469 10.14 -7.58 15.58
C ASN A 469 11.44 -6.79 15.70
N GLY A 470 12.22 -6.67 14.62
CA GLY A 470 13.46 -5.90 14.60
C GLY A 470 13.23 -4.41 14.84
N VAL A 471 12.21 -3.81 14.23
CA VAL A 471 11.82 -2.41 14.50
C VAL A 471 11.28 -2.26 15.92
N THR A 472 10.42 -3.17 16.35
CA THR A 472 9.85 -3.18 17.72
C THR A 472 10.95 -3.19 18.79
N ALA A 473 11.97 -4.05 18.63
CA ALA A 473 13.09 -4.16 19.56
C ALA A 473 13.93 -2.86 19.66
N LYS A 474 13.93 -2.01 18.62
CA LYS A 474 14.63 -0.73 18.62
C LYS A 474 13.85 0.40 19.29
N VAL A 475 12.53 0.24 19.47
CA VAL A 475 11.64 1.35 19.81
C VAL A 475 10.98 1.14 21.18
N LYS A 476 10.56 -0.08 21.51
CA LYS A 476 9.70 -0.39 22.66
C LYS A 476 10.21 0.19 23.99
N ASP A 477 11.50 0.02 24.25
CA ASP A 477 12.15 0.40 25.53
C ASP A 477 13.24 1.48 25.33
N ALA A 478 13.26 2.15 24.18
CA ALA A 478 14.32 3.10 23.82
C ALA A 478 14.17 4.50 24.43
N TYR A 479 13.07 4.76 25.15
CA TYR A 479 12.69 6.09 25.61
C TYR A 479 12.30 6.10 27.08
N ALA A 480 12.27 7.29 27.68
CA ALA A 480 11.88 7.47 29.08
C ALA A 480 10.47 6.96 29.38
N LYS A 481 9.55 7.12 28.43
CA LYS A 481 8.21 6.52 28.48
C LYS A 481 8.19 5.26 27.62
N PRO A 482 7.80 4.09 28.16
CA PRO A 482 7.73 2.87 27.37
C PRO A 482 6.71 3.02 26.24
N VAL A 483 6.97 2.34 25.12
CA VAL A 483 6.14 2.41 23.92
C VAL A 483 5.30 1.14 23.78
N GLU A 484 4.00 1.30 23.55
CA GLU A 484 3.10 0.26 23.05
C GLU A 484 3.03 0.35 21.53
N ILE A 485 3.39 -0.75 20.87
CA ILE A 485 3.40 -0.85 19.41
C ILE A 485 2.10 -1.49 18.94
N LEU A 486 1.56 -0.97 17.85
CA LEU A 486 0.37 -1.50 17.19
C LEU A 486 0.63 -1.78 15.71
N THR A 487 -0.09 -2.72 15.13
CA THR A 487 -0.07 -2.97 13.67
C THR A 487 -1.42 -3.48 13.19
N TRP A 488 -1.71 -3.31 11.91
CA TRP A 488 -2.83 -3.95 11.24
C TRP A 488 -2.63 -5.47 11.20
N ASN A 489 -3.73 -6.22 11.20
CA ASN A 489 -3.69 -7.69 11.28
C ASN A 489 -3.46 -8.38 9.94
N ASP A 490 -3.86 -7.78 8.83
CA ASP A 490 -4.09 -8.43 7.53
C ASP A 490 -2.88 -9.20 7.01
N MET A 491 -1.68 -8.64 7.14
CA MET A 491 -0.43 -9.28 6.69
C MET A 491 0.00 -10.46 7.57
N PHE A 492 -0.62 -10.64 8.75
CA PHE A 492 -0.36 -11.71 9.73
C PHE A 492 -1.55 -12.68 9.90
N ASP A 493 -2.68 -12.39 9.26
CA ASP A 493 -3.95 -13.08 9.45
C ASP A 493 -4.25 -14.06 8.32
N LEU A 494 -4.43 -15.33 8.69
CA LEU A 494 -4.71 -16.43 7.75
C LEU A 494 -6.09 -16.34 7.07
N LYS A 495 -6.96 -15.44 7.54
CA LYS A 495 -8.24 -15.10 6.92
C LYS A 495 -8.16 -13.89 5.99
N MET A 496 -6.97 -13.30 5.83
CA MET A 496 -6.74 -12.10 5.02
C MET A 496 -5.56 -12.26 4.07
N ASN A 497 -4.52 -11.43 4.22
CA ASN A 497 -3.43 -11.31 3.26
C ASN A 497 -2.30 -12.32 3.55
N ALA A 498 -2.28 -12.98 4.71
CA ALA A 498 -1.28 -14.00 5.04
C ALA A 498 -1.57 -15.35 4.36
N VAL A 499 -1.54 -15.36 3.02
CA VAL A 499 -1.82 -16.51 2.16
C VAL A 499 -0.56 -16.98 1.42
N PRO A 500 -0.54 -18.21 0.86
CA PRO A 500 0.66 -18.75 0.20
C PRO A 500 1.16 -17.96 -1.01
N SER A 501 0.28 -17.25 -1.70
CA SER A 501 0.62 -16.40 -2.84
C SER A 501 -0.17 -15.10 -2.72
N TYR A 502 0.53 -14.00 -2.45
CA TYR A 502 -0.04 -12.66 -2.31
C TYR A 502 0.74 -11.69 -3.20
N TRP A 503 0.13 -11.22 -4.29
CA TRP A 503 0.75 -10.25 -5.21
C TRP A 503 2.19 -10.63 -5.64
N TYR A 504 3.16 -9.71 -5.51
CA TYR A 504 4.59 -9.93 -5.71
C TYR A 504 5.33 -10.23 -4.40
N VAL A 505 4.66 -10.79 -3.40
CA VAL A 505 5.41 -11.31 -2.26
C VAL A 505 6.20 -12.54 -2.67
N LYS A 506 7.52 -12.52 -2.43
CA LYS A 506 8.36 -13.69 -2.67
C LYS A 506 8.24 -14.69 -1.52
N GLY A 507 7.48 -15.76 -1.74
CA GLY A 507 7.31 -16.87 -0.80
C GLY A 507 6.00 -16.83 -0.01
N ASP A 508 5.81 -17.84 0.82
CA ASP A 508 4.55 -18.08 1.55
C ASP A 508 4.42 -17.14 2.76
N LEU A 509 3.38 -16.29 2.80
CA LEU A 509 3.10 -15.44 3.97
C LEU A 509 2.47 -16.20 5.12
N SER A 510 1.80 -17.33 4.84
CA SER A 510 1.06 -18.11 5.83
C SER A 510 1.98 -19.03 6.67
N LYS A 511 3.30 -18.91 6.51
CA LYS A 511 4.30 -19.77 7.17
C LYS A 511 5.40 -18.94 7.83
N TRP A 512 5.66 -19.23 9.10
CA TRP A 512 6.73 -18.64 9.91
C TRP A 512 7.13 -19.61 11.02
N GLN A 513 8.31 -19.41 11.60
CA GLN A 513 8.74 -20.04 12.86
C GLN A 513 8.85 -19.01 13.97
N THR A 514 9.33 -17.80 13.65
CA THR A 514 9.44 -16.72 14.64
C THR A 514 8.04 -16.22 15.00
N PRO A 515 7.62 -16.23 16.28
CA PRO A 515 6.36 -15.59 16.68
C PRO A 515 6.45 -14.07 16.55
N LEU A 516 5.32 -13.42 16.35
CA LEU A 516 5.26 -11.95 16.41
C LEU A 516 5.45 -11.56 17.87
N ASN A 517 6.14 -10.44 18.13
CA ASN A 517 6.36 -9.99 19.50
C ASN A 517 5.00 -9.84 20.23
N PRO A 518 4.75 -10.58 21.32
CA PRO A 518 3.43 -10.67 21.95
C PRO A 518 2.95 -9.34 22.56
N ASP A 519 3.85 -8.38 22.77
CA ASP A 519 3.50 -7.04 23.25
C ASP A 519 2.92 -6.13 22.15
N ILE A 520 2.97 -6.55 20.89
CA ILE A 520 2.33 -5.84 19.79
C ILE A 520 0.82 -6.00 19.89
N VAL A 521 0.11 -4.88 19.86
CA VAL A 521 -1.36 -4.84 19.80
C VAL A 521 -1.81 -4.98 18.36
N ILE A 522 -2.73 -5.90 18.11
CA ILE A 522 -3.28 -6.15 16.78
C ILE A 522 -4.52 -5.27 16.58
N VAL A 523 -4.51 -4.46 15.53
CA VAL A 523 -5.67 -3.68 15.09
C VAL A 523 -6.36 -4.48 13.99
N ASN A 524 -7.48 -5.12 14.35
CA ASN A 524 -8.14 -6.13 13.56
C ASN A 524 -9.23 -5.52 12.67
N TRP A 525 -9.13 -5.73 11.35
CA TRP A 525 -10.08 -5.24 10.37
C TRP A 525 -10.65 -6.32 9.44
N VAL A 526 -10.52 -7.61 9.79
CA VAL A 526 -11.01 -8.70 8.94
C VAL A 526 -12.50 -8.56 8.61
N GLY A 527 -12.85 -8.90 7.36
CA GLY A 527 -14.20 -8.72 6.82
C GLY A 527 -14.56 -7.26 6.49
N GLY A 528 -13.77 -6.27 6.91
CA GLY A 528 -13.96 -4.85 6.57
C GLY A 528 -15.41 -4.38 6.72
N SER A 529 -15.96 -3.83 5.63
CA SER A 529 -17.36 -3.37 5.54
C SER A 529 -18.39 -4.47 5.27
N GLY A 530 -17.97 -5.74 5.20
CA GLY A 530 -18.81 -6.89 4.88
C GLY A 530 -19.86 -7.19 5.96
N THR A 531 -20.98 -7.76 5.56
CA THR A 531 -22.13 -8.06 6.44
C THR A 531 -22.65 -9.48 6.26
N THR A 532 -21.88 -10.34 5.61
CA THR A 532 -22.26 -11.73 5.35
C THR A 532 -21.87 -12.64 6.52
N THR A 533 -22.51 -13.80 6.63
CA THR A 533 -22.12 -14.83 7.62
C THR A 533 -20.66 -15.24 7.48
N LYS A 534 -20.14 -15.28 6.24
CA LYS A 534 -18.74 -15.57 5.99
C LYS A 534 -17.82 -14.51 6.61
N ASP A 535 -18.17 -13.23 6.48
CA ASP A 535 -17.39 -12.15 7.10
C ASP A 535 -17.35 -12.32 8.62
N ASP A 536 -18.47 -12.72 9.24
CA ASP A 536 -18.55 -12.97 10.68
C ASP A 536 -17.76 -14.21 11.13
N ASP A 537 -17.71 -15.26 10.30
CA ASP A 537 -16.87 -16.44 10.55
C ASP A 537 -15.38 -16.08 10.49
N ASP A 538 -14.98 -15.27 9.51
CA ASP A 538 -13.60 -14.78 9.39
C ASP A 538 -13.22 -13.87 10.57
N ARG A 539 -14.13 -13.00 11.02
CA ARG A 539 -13.98 -12.19 12.26
C ARG A 539 -13.75 -13.04 13.48
N ARG A 540 -14.56 -14.06 13.71
CA ARG A 540 -14.39 -14.99 14.85
C ARG A 540 -13.05 -15.70 14.79
N ALA A 541 -12.69 -16.24 13.63
CA ALA A 541 -11.46 -17.00 13.46
C ALA A 541 -10.19 -16.14 13.63
N SER A 542 -10.20 -14.92 13.10
CA SER A 542 -9.11 -13.95 13.26
C SER A 542 -8.92 -13.54 14.72
N LEU A 543 -10.01 -13.16 15.41
CA LEU A 543 -9.96 -12.79 16.83
C LEU A 543 -9.42 -13.95 17.69
N ALA A 544 -9.80 -15.19 17.38
CA ALA A 544 -9.31 -16.38 18.06
C ALA A 544 -7.82 -16.61 17.81
N GLN A 545 -7.35 -16.53 16.56
CA GLN A 545 -5.93 -16.69 16.21
C GLN A 545 -5.04 -15.75 17.05
N PHE A 546 -5.33 -14.45 17.04
CA PHE A 546 -4.50 -13.49 17.77
C PHE A 546 -4.64 -13.59 19.29
N ALA A 547 -5.77 -14.07 19.80
CA ALA A 547 -5.91 -14.38 21.22
C ALA A 547 -5.05 -15.59 21.63
N GLU A 548 -5.01 -16.65 20.81
CA GLU A 548 -4.16 -17.83 21.00
C GLU A 548 -2.66 -17.48 20.91
N GLU A 549 -2.29 -16.57 20.01
CA GLU A 549 -0.93 -16.00 19.91
C GLU A 549 -0.59 -15.04 21.08
N GLY A 550 -1.55 -14.74 21.96
CA GLY A 550 -1.35 -13.93 23.17
C GLY A 550 -1.42 -12.42 22.97
N HIS A 551 -1.92 -11.95 21.82
CA HIS A 551 -2.00 -10.53 21.51
C HIS A 551 -3.24 -9.86 22.08
N LYS A 552 -3.05 -8.60 22.50
CA LYS A 552 -4.16 -7.67 22.75
C LYS A 552 -4.73 -7.17 21.43
N GLN A 553 -6.03 -6.89 21.40
CA GLN A 553 -6.71 -6.54 20.16
C GLN A 553 -7.53 -5.25 20.27
N VAL A 554 -7.55 -4.48 19.19
CA VAL A 554 -8.47 -3.36 18.94
C VAL A 554 -9.23 -3.67 17.66
N VAL A 555 -10.57 -3.59 17.68
CA VAL A 555 -11.39 -3.85 16.49
C VAL A 555 -11.60 -2.57 15.70
N ALA A 556 -11.21 -2.58 14.42
CA ALA A 556 -11.47 -1.50 13.48
C ALA A 556 -12.91 -1.64 12.92
N LEU A 557 -13.81 -0.84 13.49
CA LEU A 557 -15.23 -1.15 13.59
C LEU A 557 -16.09 -0.63 12.43
N TYR A 558 -16.05 0.69 12.20
CA TYR A 558 -16.90 1.39 11.23
C TYR A 558 -16.12 1.58 9.94
N TYR A 559 -16.26 0.67 8.97
CA TYR A 559 -15.67 0.74 7.62
C TYR A 559 -16.69 1.34 6.63
N ASP A 560 -17.12 2.58 6.87
CA ASP A 560 -18.10 3.32 6.05
C ASP A 560 -19.47 2.61 5.88
N ASN A 561 -19.79 1.68 6.80
CA ASN A 561 -21.01 0.89 6.79
C ASN A 561 -21.52 0.63 8.22
N LEU A 562 -22.66 1.22 8.60
CA LEU A 562 -23.25 1.00 9.94
C LEU A 562 -23.74 -0.44 10.15
N ALA A 563 -24.11 -1.16 9.08
CA ALA A 563 -24.52 -2.55 9.22
C ALA A 563 -23.34 -3.42 9.69
N SER A 564 -22.13 -3.20 9.13
CA SER A 564 -20.94 -3.94 9.55
C SER A 564 -20.54 -3.65 10.99
N VAL A 565 -20.85 -2.46 11.52
CA VAL A 565 -20.69 -2.17 12.96
C VAL A 565 -21.54 -3.12 13.79
N THR A 566 -22.80 -3.32 13.42
CA THR A 566 -23.70 -4.25 14.13
C THR A 566 -23.10 -5.65 14.15
N ASN A 567 -22.72 -6.18 12.97
CA ASN A 567 -22.07 -7.48 12.84
C ASN A 567 -20.83 -7.63 13.73
N TRP A 568 -19.91 -6.65 13.68
CA TRP A 568 -18.72 -6.66 14.54
C TRP A 568 -19.07 -6.70 16.01
N THR A 569 -20.02 -5.87 16.46
CA THR A 569 -20.41 -5.85 17.86
C THR A 569 -21.12 -7.14 18.30
N ASP A 570 -21.82 -7.85 17.40
CA ASP A 570 -22.38 -9.18 17.66
C ASP A 570 -21.28 -10.23 17.85
N VAL A 571 -20.27 -10.21 16.98
CA VAL A 571 -19.08 -11.09 17.11
C VAL A 571 -18.34 -10.79 18.42
N MET A 572 -18.10 -9.51 18.72
CA MET A 572 -17.43 -9.10 19.95
C MET A 572 -18.20 -9.46 21.22
N ALA A 573 -19.53 -9.49 21.19
CA ALA A 573 -20.35 -9.85 22.35
C ALA A 573 -20.32 -11.35 22.67
N THR A 574 -19.86 -12.18 21.73
CA THR A 574 -19.87 -13.65 21.86
C THR A 574 -18.46 -14.25 21.91
N THR A 575 -17.41 -13.47 21.60
CA THR A 575 -16.03 -13.94 21.64
C THR A 575 -15.47 -13.97 23.07
N LEU A 576 -14.54 -14.90 23.31
CA LEU A 576 -13.71 -14.96 24.52
C LEU A 576 -12.37 -14.25 24.36
N ALA A 577 -12.05 -13.76 23.17
CA ALA A 577 -10.80 -13.06 22.89
C ALA A 577 -10.71 -11.75 23.69
N PRO A 578 -9.55 -11.41 24.27
CA PRO A 578 -9.36 -10.15 24.98
C PRO A 578 -9.37 -8.97 23.99
N ILE A 579 -10.40 -8.13 24.07
CA ILE A 579 -10.54 -6.92 23.26
C ILE A 579 -10.39 -5.69 24.16
N ASP A 580 -9.33 -4.93 23.93
CA ASP A 580 -8.99 -3.71 24.67
C ASP A 580 -9.85 -2.52 24.24
N GLY A 581 -10.46 -2.59 23.04
CA GLY A 581 -11.28 -1.52 22.53
C GLY A 581 -11.60 -1.59 21.04
N VAL A 582 -12.05 -0.45 20.52
CA VAL A 582 -12.52 -0.29 19.14
C VAL A 582 -11.97 0.99 18.52
N MET A 583 -11.92 1.01 17.19
CA MET A 583 -11.54 2.17 16.39
C MET A 583 -12.56 2.44 15.28
N TYR A 584 -13.14 3.64 15.24
CA TYR A 584 -13.93 4.12 14.11
C TYR A 584 -13.01 4.32 12.90
N THR A 585 -13.27 3.68 11.74
CA THR A 585 -12.27 3.59 10.65
C THR A 585 -12.85 3.89 9.26
N THR A 586 -12.88 5.17 8.88
CA THR A 586 -13.34 5.57 7.55
C THR A 586 -12.21 5.63 6.52
N TRP A 587 -12.52 5.28 5.27
CA TRP A 587 -11.63 5.48 4.11
C TRP A 587 -12.13 6.59 3.18
N LYS A 588 -13.18 7.30 3.55
CA LYS A 588 -13.62 8.49 2.82
C LYS A 588 -12.56 9.58 3.00
N ALA A 589 -12.14 10.16 1.88
CA ALA A 589 -11.19 11.26 1.90
C ALA A 589 -11.76 12.47 2.65
N ILE A 590 -10.88 13.26 3.25
CA ILE A 590 -11.16 14.59 3.73
C ILE A 590 -10.34 15.57 2.90
N ASP A 591 -11.00 16.45 2.17
CA ASP A 591 -10.36 17.47 1.33
C ASP A 591 -11.34 18.62 1.05
N SER A 592 -10.90 19.63 0.29
CA SER A 592 -11.72 20.77 -0.08
C SER A 592 -13.02 20.43 -0.84
N LYS A 593 -13.16 19.20 -1.35
CA LYS A 593 -14.34 18.73 -2.10
C LYS A 593 -15.23 17.82 -1.26
N THR A 594 -14.71 17.25 -0.18
CA THR A 594 -15.40 16.25 0.64
C THR A 594 -15.65 16.83 2.04
N PRO A 595 -16.90 17.19 2.39
CA PRO A 595 -17.18 17.82 3.67
C PRO A 595 -16.98 16.83 4.82
N TYR A 596 -16.59 17.35 5.98
CA TYR A 596 -16.33 16.59 7.22
C TYR A 596 -17.41 15.56 7.59
N ALA A 597 -18.68 15.87 7.33
CA ALA A 597 -19.81 14.98 7.62
C ALA A 597 -19.78 13.67 6.81
N VAL A 598 -19.07 13.60 5.69
CA VAL A 598 -18.94 12.38 4.87
C VAL A 598 -18.10 11.32 5.61
N PRO A 599 -16.85 11.58 6.02
CA PRO A 599 -16.06 10.61 6.78
C PRO A 599 -16.50 10.45 8.24
N TYR A 600 -17.00 11.50 8.90
CA TYR A 600 -17.15 11.50 10.37
C TYR A 600 -18.59 11.77 10.88
N GLY A 601 -19.58 11.90 9.99
CA GLY A 601 -20.97 12.20 10.39
C GLY A 601 -21.66 11.10 11.21
N ASP A 602 -21.09 9.88 11.23
CA ASP A 602 -21.64 8.73 11.94
C ASP A 602 -20.96 8.44 13.29
N LEU A 603 -20.02 9.27 13.75
CA LEU A 603 -19.33 9.08 15.04
C LEU A 603 -20.32 8.88 16.20
N GLY A 604 -21.34 9.73 16.30
CA GLY A 604 -22.38 9.65 17.32
C GLY A 604 -23.17 8.34 17.24
N LYS A 605 -23.56 7.91 16.04
CA LYS A 605 -24.31 6.67 15.83
C LYS A 605 -23.50 5.43 16.23
N VAL A 606 -22.20 5.43 15.93
CA VAL A 606 -21.30 4.34 16.35
C VAL A 606 -21.15 4.33 17.88
N ALA A 607 -20.93 5.49 18.50
CA ALA A 607 -20.86 5.59 19.96
C ALA A 607 -22.16 5.12 20.65
N GLU A 608 -23.32 5.50 20.12
CA GLU A 608 -24.63 5.03 20.60
C GLU A 608 -24.80 3.52 20.46
N SER A 609 -24.37 2.95 19.33
CA SER A 609 -24.36 1.49 19.12
C SER A 609 -23.51 0.80 20.19
N MET A 610 -22.31 1.33 20.47
CA MET A 610 -21.43 0.80 21.52
C MET A 610 -22.05 0.90 22.91
N ARG A 611 -22.67 2.03 23.28
CA ARG A 611 -23.38 2.19 24.56
C ARG A 611 -24.52 1.17 24.70
N LYS A 612 -25.28 0.95 23.63
CA LYS A 612 -26.42 0.03 23.61
C LYS A 612 -25.97 -1.43 23.72
N LYS A 613 -24.96 -1.82 22.95
CA LYS A 613 -24.50 -3.21 22.86
C LYS A 613 -23.63 -3.62 24.05
N PHE A 614 -22.88 -2.68 24.61
CA PHE A 614 -21.97 -2.91 25.73
C PHE A 614 -22.24 -1.92 26.88
N PRO A 615 -23.35 -2.07 27.62
CA PRO A 615 -23.69 -1.17 28.73
C PRO A 615 -22.54 -1.07 29.75
N GLY A 616 -22.17 0.17 30.12
CA GLY A 616 -21.09 0.45 31.07
C GLY A 616 -19.67 0.27 30.51
N ARG A 617 -19.52 -0.05 29.22
CA ARG A 617 -18.22 -0.12 28.51
C ARG A 617 -17.92 1.12 27.66
N TRP A 618 -18.83 2.09 27.62
CA TRP A 618 -18.69 3.37 26.92
C TRP A 618 -19.24 4.50 27.80
N PRO A 619 -18.64 5.71 27.80
CA PRO A 619 -19.14 6.83 28.61
C PRO A 619 -20.57 7.20 28.22
N GLN A 620 -21.40 7.60 29.17
CA GLN A 620 -22.76 8.09 28.90
C GLN A 620 -22.69 9.39 28.08
#